data_AF-A0A9Q1CJQ2-F1
#
_entry.id   AF-A0A9Q1CJQ2-F1
#
_cell.length_a   1.000
_cell.length_b   1.000
_cell.length_c   1.000
_cell.angle_alpha   90.00
_cell.angle_beta   90.00
_cell.angle_gamma   90.00
#
_symmetry.space_group_name_H-M   'P 1'
#
loop_
_entity.id
_entity.type
_entity.pdbx_description
1 polymer ?
#
loop_
_entity_poly.entity_id
_entity_poly.type
_entity_poly.pdbx_seq_one_letter_code
_entity_poly.pdbx_strand_id
1 'polypeptide(L)'
;MYFVSQQFGHIPGYQGLFISCLFAGALSTVSSGLNAIVAVILIDIYKPIMEWIRRDQTNDASATLLAKILTLVFGLLTLALAFTASKLGTLVTLANSIFGALGGPLVASFLLGMFWKRANLWGVLIGTVVSFCFGAWISAGSLLNRDALNIYQLSFNWYAAVTILTTVVVAVPLSEVFRFFLPSECGKTVDPNLLTPLVRETDLTPGICGNSYSAH
;
A
#
# COMPACT_ATOMS: atom_id res chain seq x y z
N MET A 1 5.47 -23.16 21.29
CA MET A 1 6.51 -24.13 21.69
C MET A 1 6.08 -24.99 22.88
N TYR A 2 5.67 -24.39 24.01
CA TYR A 2 5.23 -25.14 25.20
C TYR A 2 4.09 -26.15 24.92
N PHE A 3 3.07 -25.72 24.18
CA PHE A 3 1.93 -26.58 23.79
C PHE A 3 2.34 -27.79 22.93
N VAL A 4 3.21 -27.59 21.94
CA VAL A 4 3.68 -28.67 21.04
C VAL A 4 4.57 -29.67 21.77
N SER A 5 5.41 -29.18 22.69
CA SER A 5 6.29 -30.03 23.51
C SER A 5 5.48 -30.93 24.46
N GLN A 6 4.37 -30.43 25.01
CA GLN A 6 3.50 -31.24 25.87
C GLN A 6 2.69 -32.28 25.10
N GLN A 7 2.21 -31.95 23.90
CA GLN A 7 1.29 -32.84 23.18
C GLN A 7 2.00 -33.89 22.31
N PHE A 8 3.22 -33.60 21.83
CA PHE A 8 3.94 -34.47 20.89
C PHE A 8 5.35 -34.85 21.38
N GLY A 9 5.66 -34.65 22.67
CA GLY A 9 6.97 -34.94 23.25
C GLY A 9 7.42 -36.41 23.17
N HIS A 10 6.48 -37.33 22.90
CA HIS A 10 6.74 -38.77 22.71
C HIS A 10 7.47 -39.09 21.38
N ILE A 11 7.29 -38.28 20.32
CA ILE A 11 7.80 -38.59 18.98
C ILE A 11 9.09 -37.80 18.71
N PRO A 12 10.27 -38.43 18.64
CA PRO A 12 11.52 -37.73 18.37
C PRO A 12 11.48 -37.11 16.96
N GLY A 13 11.83 -35.82 16.86
CA GLY A 13 11.91 -35.08 15.58
C GLY A 13 10.70 -34.20 15.25
N TYR A 14 9.53 -34.41 15.86
CA TYR A 14 8.33 -33.60 15.57
C TYR A 14 8.51 -32.12 15.94
N GLN A 15 9.17 -31.84 17.08
CA GLN A 15 9.49 -30.49 17.50
C GLN A 15 10.40 -29.76 16.50
N GLY A 16 11.37 -30.47 15.90
CA GLY A 16 12.25 -29.91 14.88
C GLY A 16 11.49 -29.56 13.60
N LEU A 17 10.61 -30.46 13.14
CA LEU A 17 9.76 -30.22 11.97
C LEU A 17 8.84 -29.00 12.17
N PHE A 18 8.25 -28.87 13.36
CA PHE A 18 7.41 -27.71 13.70
C PHE A 18 8.17 -26.39 13.65
N ILE A 19 9.37 -26.34 14.23
CA ILE A 19 10.24 -25.16 14.22
C ILE A 19 10.65 -24.80 12.78
N SER A 20 11.05 -25.80 11.98
CA SER A 20 11.42 -25.61 10.58
C SER A 20 10.27 -25.05 9.75
N CYS A 21 9.04 -25.53 9.94
CA CYS A 21 7.85 -25.02 9.25
C CYS A 21 7.55 -23.57 9.63
N LEU A 22 7.65 -23.22 10.92
CA LEU A 22 7.44 -21.85 11.40
C LEU A 22 8.46 -20.87 10.78
N PHE A 23 9.74 -21.25 10.75
CA PHE A 23 10.76 -20.44 10.10
C PHE A 23 10.56 -20.35 8.59
N ALA A 24 10.21 -21.45 7.92
CA ALA A 24 9.94 -21.45 6.49
C ALA A 24 8.80 -20.49 6.12
N GLY A 25 7.70 -20.51 6.89
CA GLY A 25 6.59 -19.58 6.71
C GLY A 25 7.00 -18.12 6.91
N ALA A 26 7.69 -17.81 8.02
CA ALA A 26 8.16 -16.46 8.30
C ALA A 26 9.13 -15.94 7.22
N LEU A 27 10.09 -16.77 6.79
CA LEU A 27 11.06 -16.43 5.75
C LEU A 27 10.38 -16.24 4.38
N SER A 28 9.32 -16.99 4.08
CA SER A 28 8.55 -16.82 2.83
C SER A 28 7.84 -15.45 2.77
N THR A 29 7.23 -15.01 3.87
CA THR A 29 6.61 -13.67 3.94
C THR A 29 7.65 -12.56 3.83
N VAL A 30 8.80 -12.70 4.50
CA VAL A 30 9.88 -11.71 4.40
C VAL A 30 10.45 -11.66 2.98
N SER A 31 10.69 -12.82 2.35
CA SER A 31 11.21 -12.90 0.99
C SER A 31 10.26 -12.27 -0.04
N SER A 32 8.97 -12.58 0.04
CA SER A 32 7.96 -11.97 -0.84
C SER A 32 7.82 -10.46 -0.61
N GLY A 33 7.85 -9.99 0.63
CA GLY A 33 7.82 -8.57 0.96
C GLY A 33 9.03 -7.79 0.43
N LEU A 34 10.25 -8.32 0.64
CA LEU A 34 11.48 -7.71 0.11
C LEU A 34 11.47 -7.67 -1.41
N ASN A 35 11.05 -8.76 -2.06
CA ASN A 35 10.94 -8.81 -3.52
C ASN A 35 9.93 -7.79 -4.05
N ALA A 36 8.79 -7.61 -3.36
CA ALA A 36 7.79 -6.61 -3.74
C ALA A 36 8.35 -5.18 -3.64
N ILE A 37 9.06 -4.83 -2.56
CA ILE A 37 9.67 -3.50 -2.40
C ILE A 37 10.71 -3.23 -3.49
N VAL A 38 11.55 -4.23 -3.78
CA VAL A 38 12.57 -4.11 -4.83
C VAL A 38 11.92 -3.95 -6.21
N ALA A 39 10.86 -4.70 -6.49
CA ALA A 39 10.09 -4.57 -7.73
C ALA A 39 9.44 -3.19 -7.85
N VAL A 40 8.84 -2.66 -6.78
CA VAL A 40 8.28 -1.30 -6.73
C VAL A 40 9.36 -0.26 -7.02
N ILE A 41 10.53 -0.35 -6.40
CA ILE A 41 11.64 0.59 -6.68
C ILE A 41 12.11 0.49 -8.13
N LEU A 42 12.20 -0.72 -8.69
CA LEU A 42 12.60 -0.91 -10.08
C LEU A 42 11.57 -0.35 -11.07
N ILE A 43 10.29 -0.59 -10.83
CA ILE A 43 9.22 -0.22 -11.76
C ILE A 43 8.87 1.26 -11.61
N ASP A 44 8.69 1.75 -10.38
CA ASP A 44 8.16 3.10 -10.11
C ASP A 44 9.26 4.17 -10.06
N ILE A 45 10.51 3.80 -9.76
CA ILE A 45 11.62 4.76 -9.63
C ILE A 45 12.65 4.55 -10.74
N TYR A 46 13.18 3.34 -10.91
CA TYR A 46 14.28 3.09 -11.84
C TYR A 46 13.88 3.26 -13.31
N LYS A 47 12.75 2.70 -13.75
CA LYS A 47 12.25 2.85 -15.13
C LYS A 47 12.02 4.31 -15.53
N PRO A 48 11.21 5.12 -14.82
CA PRO A 48 10.97 6.51 -15.23
C PRO A 48 12.24 7.37 -15.17
N ILE A 49 13.16 7.10 -14.23
CA ILE A 49 14.45 7.80 -14.18
C ILE A 49 15.33 7.45 -15.40
N MET A 50 15.40 6.17 -15.78
CA MET A 50 16.15 5.74 -16.97
C MET A 50 15.58 6.36 -18.25
N GLU A 51 14.26 6.35 -18.40
CA GLU A 51 13.55 6.99 -19.52
C GLU A 51 13.83 8.50 -19.55
N TRP A 52 13.82 9.17 -18.40
CA TRP A 52 14.13 10.60 -18.28
C TRP A 52 15.58 10.93 -18.67
N ILE A 53 16.53 10.05 -18.37
CA ILE A 53 17.96 10.22 -18.67
C ILE A 53 18.30 9.85 -20.15
N ARG A 54 17.33 9.35 -20.94
CA ARG A 54 17.55 8.79 -22.30
C ARG A 54 18.69 7.78 -22.34
N ARG A 55 18.86 6.99 -21.27
CA ARG A 55 19.76 5.84 -21.31
C ARG A 55 19.00 4.64 -21.83
N ASP A 56 19.57 4.01 -22.83
CA ASP A 56 19.00 2.85 -23.48
C ASP A 56 18.74 1.73 -22.45
N GLN A 57 17.54 1.14 -22.54
CA GLN A 57 16.96 0.20 -21.57
C GLN A 57 17.60 -1.20 -21.67
N THR A 58 18.87 -1.28 -22.06
CA THR A 58 19.49 -2.49 -22.63
C THR A 58 20.39 -3.24 -21.66
N ASN A 59 20.46 -2.84 -20.39
CA ASN A 59 21.34 -3.48 -19.41
C ASN A 59 20.55 -4.24 -18.33
N ASP A 60 19.81 -5.28 -18.75
CA ASP A 60 19.07 -6.20 -17.88
C ASP A 60 19.95 -6.82 -16.78
N ALA A 61 21.23 -7.04 -17.09
CA ALA A 61 22.22 -7.51 -16.13
C ALA A 61 22.45 -6.49 -15.00
N SER A 62 22.47 -5.19 -15.31
CA SER A 62 22.63 -4.13 -14.32
C SER A 62 21.37 -3.92 -13.48
N ALA A 63 20.18 -4.04 -14.07
CA ALA A 63 18.91 -3.99 -13.34
C ALA A 63 18.81 -5.15 -12.33
N THR A 64 19.23 -6.35 -12.73
CA THR A 64 19.26 -7.53 -11.85
C THR A 64 20.28 -7.37 -10.72
N LEU A 65 21.45 -6.80 -11.01
CA LEU A 65 22.47 -6.53 -9.99
C LEU A 65 21.97 -5.49 -8.98
N LEU A 66 21.31 -4.42 -9.45
CA LEU A 66 20.68 -3.43 -8.60
C LEU A 66 19.60 -4.06 -7.70
N ALA A 67 18.75 -4.93 -8.27
CA ALA A 67 17.74 -5.67 -7.51
C ALA A 67 18.35 -6.49 -6.36
N LYS A 68 19.45 -7.21 -6.65
CA LYS A 68 20.19 -7.99 -5.66
C LYS A 68 20.77 -7.12 -4.54
N ILE A 69 21.37 -5.98 -4.90
CA ILE A 69 21.92 -5.02 -3.91
C ILE A 69 20.79 -4.46 -3.04
N LEU A 70 19.69 -4.00 -3.64
CA LEU A 70 18.54 -3.47 -2.90
C LEU A 70 17.97 -4.52 -1.94
N THR A 71 17.80 -5.77 -2.41
CA THR A 71 17.33 -6.88 -1.57
C THR A 71 18.24 -7.09 -0.36
N LEU A 72 19.56 -7.04 -0.56
CA LEU A 72 20.54 -7.18 0.53
C LEU A 72 20.45 -6.01 1.52
N VAL A 73 20.36 -4.77 1.03
CA VAL A 73 20.25 -3.57 1.87
C VAL A 73 18.96 -3.58 2.69
N PHE A 74 17.80 -3.84 2.09
CA PHE A 74 16.52 -3.92 2.81
C PHE A 74 16.45 -5.13 3.75
N GLY A 75 17.09 -6.25 3.39
CA GLY A 75 17.25 -7.40 4.30
C GLY A 75 18.06 -7.03 5.54
N LEU A 76 19.18 -6.32 5.38
CA LEU A 76 20.00 -5.85 6.49
C LEU A 76 19.26 -4.82 7.37
N LEU A 77 18.50 -3.91 6.74
CA LEU A 77 17.64 -2.95 7.43
C LEU A 77 16.56 -3.67 8.26
N THR A 78 15.96 -4.73 7.72
CA THR A 78 14.95 -5.54 8.41
C THR A 78 15.55 -6.24 9.63
N LEU A 79 16.79 -6.76 9.53
CA LEU A 79 17.51 -7.32 10.67
C LEU A 79 17.77 -6.28 11.75
N ALA A 80 18.20 -5.06 11.38
CA ALA A 80 18.40 -3.97 12.33
C ALA A 80 17.11 -3.56 13.05
N LEU A 81 15.99 -3.51 12.31
CA LEU A 81 14.67 -3.27 12.88
C LEU A 81 14.23 -4.39 13.84
N ALA A 82 14.51 -5.65 13.51
CA ALA A 82 14.20 -6.79 14.37
C ALA A 82 14.93 -6.72 15.73
N PHE A 83 16.19 -6.27 15.76
CA PHE A 83 16.91 -6.03 17.01
C PHE A 83 16.28 -4.91 17.83
N THR A 84 15.89 -3.80 17.20
CA THR A 84 15.21 -2.69 17.88
C THR A 84 13.82 -3.09 18.38
N ALA A 85 13.11 -3.93 17.63
CA ALA A 85 11.79 -4.44 17.97
C ALA A 85 11.81 -5.20 19.32
N SER A 86 12.90 -5.88 19.66
CA SER A 86 13.03 -6.58 20.96
C SER A 86 12.91 -5.65 22.18
N LYS A 87 13.09 -4.34 22.02
CA LYS A 87 12.94 -3.31 23.07
C LYS A 87 11.53 -2.73 23.15
N LEU A 88 10.70 -2.97 22.13
CA LEU A 88 9.31 -2.52 22.08
C LEU A 88 8.42 -3.58 22.74
N GLY A 89 7.44 -3.14 23.53
CA GLY A 89 6.58 -4.03 24.34
C GLY A 89 5.79 -5.08 23.54
N THR A 90 4.48 -4.90 23.39
CA THR A 90 3.67 -5.87 22.63
C THR A 90 3.85 -5.66 21.12
N LEU A 91 4.80 -6.37 20.51
CA LEU A 91 5.12 -6.29 19.08
C LEU A 91 3.92 -6.48 18.17
N VAL A 92 3.02 -7.41 18.51
CA VAL A 92 1.82 -7.69 17.73
C VAL A 92 0.90 -6.47 17.67
N THR A 93 0.71 -5.77 18.78
CA THR A 93 -0.11 -4.55 18.85
C THR A 93 0.51 -3.43 18.03
N LEU A 94 1.82 -3.24 18.13
CA LEU A 94 2.53 -2.18 17.40
C LEU A 94 2.53 -2.44 15.89
N ALA A 95 2.87 -3.65 15.47
CA ALA A 95 2.87 -4.03 14.06
C ALA A 95 1.48 -3.83 13.45
N ASN A 96 0.44 -4.31 14.12
CA ASN A 96 -0.91 -4.21 13.56
C ASN A 96 -1.47 -2.78 13.58
N SER A 97 -1.06 -1.95 14.53
CA SER A 97 -1.42 -0.53 14.54
C SER A 97 -0.78 0.22 13.38
N ILE A 98 0.49 -0.08 13.06
CA ILE A 98 1.18 0.48 11.89
C ILE A 98 0.50 -0.01 10.60
N PHE A 99 0.24 -1.32 10.48
CA PHE A 99 -0.48 -1.86 9.31
C PHE A 99 -1.87 -1.24 9.14
N GLY A 100 -2.61 -1.00 10.22
CA GLY A 100 -3.91 -0.31 10.16
C GLY A 100 -3.78 1.17 9.78
N ALA A 101 -2.76 1.86 10.28
CA ALA A 101 -2.54 3.28 9.99
C ALA A 101 -2.09 3.52 8.54
N LEU A 102 -1.22 2.67 8.00
CA LEU A 102 -0.72 2.78 6.62
C LEU A 102 -1.67 2.11 5.61
N GLY A 103 -2.19 0.93 5.96
CA GLY A 103 -3.02 0.11 5.08
C GLY A 103 -4.45 0.62 4.94
N GLY A 104 -5.02 1.24 5.98
CA GLY A 104 -6.38 1.79 5.94
C GLY A 104 -6.58 2.82 4.82
N PRO A 105 -5.76 3.88 4.72
CA PRO A 105 -5.88 4.87 3.64
C PRO A 105 -5.67 4.27 2.24
N LEU A 106 -4.77 3.30 2.08
CA LEU A 106 -4.54 2.62 0.81
C LEU A 106 -5.77 1.79 0.40
N VAL A 107 -6.34 1.00 1.31
CA VAL A 107 -7.56 0.24 1.03
C VAL A 107 -8.72 1.19 0.72
N ALA A 108 -8.86 2.29 1.47
CA ALA A 108 -9.88 3.28 1.23
C ALA A 108 -9.78 3.93 -0.17
N SER A 109 -8.58 4.30 -0.61
CA SER A 109 -8.38 4.92 -1.93
C SER A 109 -8.71 3.95 -3.08
N PHE A 110 -8.33 2.68 -2.97
CA PHE A 110 -8.73 1.64 -3.92
C PHE A 110 -10.24 1.40 -3.94
N LEU A 111 -10.88 1.32 -2.77
CA LEU A 111 -12.34 1.15 -2.67
C LEU A 111 -13.09 2.35 -3.25
N LEU A 112 -12.64 3.57 -2.97
CA LEU A 112 -13.18 4.80 -3.56
C LEU A 112 -13.08 4.79 -5.09
N GLY A 113 -11.92 4.40 -5.64
CA GLY A 113 -11.74 4.28 -7.09
C GLY A 113 -12.64 3.21 -7.74
N MET A 114 -12.92 2.12 -7.04
CA MET A 114 -13.75 1.02 -7.55
C MET A 114 -15.25 1.30 -7.46
N PHE A 115 -15.73 1.83 -6.33
CA PHE A 115 -17.16 2.02 -6.07
C PHE A 115 -17.68 3.42 -6.43
N TRP A 116 -16.82 4.44 -6.44
CA TRP A 116 -17.25 5.83 -6.60
C TRP A 116 -16.84 6.40 -7.96
N LYS A 117 -17.74 6.33 -8.94
CA LYS A 117 -17.53 6.84 -10.31
C LYS A 117 -17.24 8.35 -10.40
N ARG A 118 -17.47 9.11 -9.32
CA ARG A 118 -17.21 10.56 -9.23
C ARG A 118 -15.90 10.89 -8.50
N ALA A 119 -15.07 9.91 -8.17
CA ALA A 119 -13.81 10.13 -7.47
C ALA A 119 -12.77 10.78 -8.40
N ASN A 120 -12.22 11.92 -7.99
CA ASN A 120 -11.15 12.62 -8.71
C ASN A 120 -9.78 12.14 -8.21
N LEU A 121 -8.80 11.98 -9.10
CA LEU A 121 -7.43 11.56 -8.77
C LEU A 121 -6.82 12.45 -7.67
N TRP A 122 -6.90 13.77 -7.85
CA TRP A 122 -6.35 14.74 -6.90
C TRP A 122 -7.07 14.72 -5.55
N GLY A 123 -8.39 14.56 -5.53
CA GLY A 123 -9.18 14.48 -4.29
C GLY A 123 -8.84 13.23 -3.48
N VAL A 124 -8.72 12.08 -4.15
CA VAL A 124 -8.31 10.81 -3.52
C VAL A 124 -6.86 10.86 -3.05
N LEU A 125 -5.94 11.43 -3.84
CA LEU A 125 -4.54 11.57 -3.46
C LEU A 125 -4.37 12.42 -2.20
N ILE A 126 -4.98 13.62 -2.18
CA ILE A 126 -4.94 14.52 -1.02
C ILE A 126 -5.59 13.85 0.19
N GLY A 127 -6.77 13.24 0.04
CA GLY A 127 -7.46 12.54 1.13
C GLY A 127 -6.65 11.39 1.71
N THR A 128 -5.93 10.65 0.88
CA THR A 128 -5.02 9.57 1.31
C THR A 128 -3.86 10.14 2.12
N VAL A 129 -3.24 11.23 1.66
CA VAL A 129 -2.10 11.87 2.35
C VAL A 129 -2.52 12.44 3.71
N VAL A 130 -3.65 13.18 3.81
CA VAL A 130 -4.04 13.71 5.12
C VAL A 130 -4.46 12.60 6.09
N SER A 131 -5.09 11.53 5.59
CA SER A 131 -5.42 10.37 6.44
C SER A 131 -4.19 9.64 6.93
N PHE A 132 -3.14 9.56 6.11
CA PHE A 132 -1.85 9.01 6.51
C PHE A 132 -1.19 9.86 7.60
N CYS A 133 -1.15 11.19 7.43
CA CYS A 133 -0.64 12.10 8.44
C CYS A 133 -1.46 12.03 9.74
N PHE A 134 -2.78 11.92 9.64
CA PHE A 134 -3.67 11.80 10.79
C PHE A 134 -3.51 10.45 11.51
N GLY A 135 -3.41 9.34 10.77
CA GLY A 135 -3.12 8.02 11.32
C GLY A 135 -1.75 7.97 12.00
N ALA A 136 -0.74 8.58 11.38
CA ALA A 136 0.59 8.74 11.98
C ALA A 136 0.51 9.54 13.29
N TRP A 137 -0.24 10.65 13.32
CA TRP A 137 -0.44 11.47 14.52
C TRP A 137 -1.12 10.69 15.66
N ILE A 138 -2.17 9.91 15.36
CA ILE A 138 -2.84 9.07 16.36
C ILE A 138 -1.89 7.99 16.89
N SER A 139 -1.12 7.34 16.00
CA SER A 139 -0.17 6.30 16.39
C SER A 139 0.98 6.86 17.25
N ALA A 140 1.52 8.03 16.90
CA ALA A 140 2.55 8.71 17.70
C ALA A 140 1.97 9.22 19.04
N GLY A 141 0.75 9.75 19.04
CA GLY A 141 0.04 10.20 20.23
C GLY A 141 -0.20 9.08 21.25
N SER A 142 -0.50 7.86 20.77
CA SER A 142 -0.64 6.67 21.61
C SER A 142 0.65 6.25 22.35
N LEU A 143 1.81 6.62 21.80
CA LEU A 143 3.12 6.32 22.37
C LEU A 143 3.56 7.38 23.39
N LEU A 144 3.20 8.65 23.18
CA LEU A 144 3.67 9.79 23.98
C LEU A 144 2.75 10.15 25.16
N ASN A 145 1.42 10.05 25.00
CA ASN A 145 0.43 10.48 26.00
C ASN A 145 -0.46 9.30 26.43
N ARG A 146 0.11 8.39 27.23
CA ARG A 146 -0.59 7.21 27.77
C ARG A 146 -1.78 7.54 28.68
N ASP A 147 -1.81 8.75 29.26
CA ASP A 147 -2.70 9.06 30.40
C ASP A 147 -3.78 10.13 30.12
N ALA A 148 -3.80 10.78 28.96
CA ALA A 148 -4.60 12.00 28.78
C ALA A 148 -5.97 11.83 28.08
N LEU A 149 -6.21 10.75 27.32
CA LEU A 149 -7.47 10.63 26.54
C LEU A 149 -7.92 9.17 26.39
N ASN A 150 -9.17 8.89 26.80
CA ASN A 150 -9.92 7.64 26.53
C ASN A 150 -9.97 7.27 25.04
N ILE A 151 -9.67 8.20 24.14
CA ILE A 151 -9.62 8.01 22.69
C ILE A 151 -8.43 7.11 22.27
N TYR A 152 -7.34 7.04 23.06
CA TYR A 152 -6.15 6.22 22.76
C TYR A 152 -6.23 4.78 23.26
N GLN A 153 -7.28 4.40 24.00
CA GLN A 153 -7.58 3.00 24.35
C GLN A 153 -8.41 2.28 23.27
N LEU A 154 -8.46 2.81 22.06
CA LEU A 154 -9.08 2.12 20.94
C LEU A 154 -8.33 0.81 20.69
N SER A 155 -9.07 -0.31 20.66
CA SER A 155 -8.51 -1.59 20.21
C SER A 155 -7.86 -1.40 18.84
N PHE A 156 -6.69 -2.00 18.59
CA PHE A 156 -5.96 -1.84 17.32
C PHE A 156 -6.85 -2.09 16.08
N ASN A 157 -7.89 -2.92 16.20
CA ASN A 157 -8.88 -3.18 15.14
C ASN A 157 -9.57 -1.92 14.61
N TRP A 158 -9.79 -0.93 15.47
CA TRP A 158 -10.45 0.31 15.09
C TRP A 158 -9.52 1.31 14.38
N TYR A 159 -8.19 1.14 14.44
CA TYR A 159 -7.27 2.05 13.75
C TYR A 159 -7.52 2.05 12.24
N ALA A 160 -7.70 0.88 11.63
CA ALA A 160 -8.01 0.77 10.21
C ALA A 160 -9.37 1.41 9.88
N ALA A 161 -10.39 1.19 10.71
CA ALA A 161 -11.72 1.78 10.48
C ALA A 161 -11.69 3.32 10.56
N VAL A 162 -10.99 3.88 11.56
CA VAL A 162 -10.85 5.32 11.74
C VAL A 162 -10.11 5.94 10.55
N THR A 163 -8.99 5.36 10.11
CA THR A 163 -8.25 5.92 8.98
C THR A 163 -9.05 5.84 7.68
N ILE A 164 -9.75 4.73 7.42
CA ILE A 164 -10.66 4.60 6.27
C ILE A 164 -11.77 5.66 6.30
N LEU A 165 -12.43 5.83 7.44
CA LEU A 165 -13.46 6.85 7.62
C LEU A 165 -12.92 8.25 7.37
N THR A 166 -11.75 8.58 7.93
CA THR A 166 -11.11 9.88 7.65
C THR A 166 -10.76 10.06 6.18
N THR A 167 -10.34 8.99 5.48
CA THR A 167 -10.05 9.05 4.05
C THR A 167 -11.31 9.35 3.25
N VAL A 168 -12.42 8.67 3.54
CA VAL A 168 -13.70 8.90 2.85
C VAL A 168 -14.23 10.30 3.16
N VAL A 169 -14.22 10.72 4.43
CA VAL A 169 -14.72 12.02 4.86
C VAL A 169 -13.94 13.17 4.26
N VAL A 170 -12.63 13.02 4.02
CA VAL A 170 -11.80 14.06 3.41
C VAL A 170 -11.85 13.97 1.87
N ALA A 171 -11.72 12.77 1.30
CA ALA A 171 -11.61 12.58 -0.14
C ALA A 171 -12.90 12.91 -0.90
N VAL A 172 -14.08 12.61 -0.35
CA VAL A 172 -15.38 12.88 -1.01
C VAL A 172 -15.64 14.38 -1.18
N PRO A 173 -15.61 15.22 -0.13
CA PRO A 173 -15.84 16.65 -0.29
C PRO A 173 -14.74 17.32 -1.12
N LEU A 174 -13.47 16.92 -0.96
CA LEU A 174 -12.41 17.42 -1.83
C LEU A 174 -12.64 17.03 -3.29
N SER A 175 -13.13 15.83 -3.58
CA SER A 175 -13.46 15.42 -4.95
C SER A 175 -14.58 16.26 -5.54
N GLU A 176 -15.60 16.61 -4.76
CA GLU A 176 -16.72 17.46 -5.22
C GLU A 176 -16.31 18.94 -5.33
N VAL A 177 -15.47 19.47 -4.42
CA VAL A 177 -14.93 20.84 -4.48
C VAL A 177 -13.98 21.01 -5.66
N PHE A 178 -13.09 20.05 -5.91
CA PHE A 178 -12.23 20.07 -7.08
C PHE A 178 -13.02 19.92 -8.37
N ARG A 179 -14.11 19.16 -8.37
CA ARG A 179 -15.03 19.08 -9.52
C ARG A 179 -15.70 20.43 -9.82
N PHE A 180 -15.98 21.22 -8.79
CA PHE A 180 -16.51 22.58 -8.95
C PHE A 180 -15.45 23.56 -9.51
N PHE A 181 -14.18 23.40 -9.12
CA PHE A 181 -13.09 24.32 -9.52
C PHE A 181 -12.32 23.92 -10.79
N LEU A 182 -12.20 22.64 -11.10
CA LEU A 182 -11.47 22.13 -12.27
C LEU A 182 -12.31 21.05 -12.98
N PRO A 183 -12.89 21.33 -14.17
CA PRO A 183 -13.51 20.33 -15.04
C PRO A 183 -12.47 19.50 -15.82
N SER A 184 -11.24 19.43 -15.35
CA SER A 184 -10.14 18.77 -16.05
C SER A 184 -9.85 17.40 -15.42
N GLU A 185 -10.48 16.36 -15.96
CA GLU A 185 -9.92 15.02 -16.24
C GLU A 185 -10.93 14.16 -17.05
N CYS A 186 -11.85 14.76 -17.82
CA CYS A 186 -12.74 14.04 -18.74
C CYS A 186 -12.04 13.72 -20.08
N GLY A 187 -10.79 13.27 -20.07
CA GLY A 187 -10.04 13.17 -21.32
C GLY A 187 -8.61 12.68 -21.28
N LYS A 188 -8.26 11.67 -20.47
CA LYS A 188 -7.20 10.76 -20.95
C LYS A 188 -7.88 9.86 -21.97
N THR A 189 -7.78 10.22 -23.25
CA THR A 189 -8.06 9.30 -24.35
C THR A 189 -7.21 8.06 -24.10
N VAL A 190 -7.83 6.96 -23.68
CA VAL A 190 -7.15 5.68 -23.57
C VAL A 190 -6.72 5.34 -24.99
N ASP A 191 -5.41 5.24 -25.23
CA ASP A 191 -4.89 4.89 -26.54
C ASP A 191 -5.61 3.61 -27.02
N PRO A 192 -6.30 3.64 -28.17
CA PRO A 192 -7.12 2.51 -28.63
C PRO A 192 -6.29 1.25 -28.98
N ASN A 193 -4.97 1.31 -28.83
CA ASN A 193 -4.02 0.19 -28.95
C ASN A 193 -3.69 -0.49 -27.61
N LEU A 194 -4.05 0.13 -26.47
CA LEU A 194 -3.96 -0.45 -25.13
C LEU A 194 -5.27 -1.14 -24.69
N LEU A 195 -6.36 -0.91 -25.42
CA LEU A 195 -7.62 -1.62 -25.24
C LEU A 195 -7.50 -3.02 -25.84
N THR A 196 -7.93 -4.03 -25.08
CA THR A 196 -8.11 -5.37 -25.61
C THR A 196 -9.14 -5.33 -26.76
N PRO A 197 -9.01 -6.17 -27.80
CA PRO A 197 -9.87 -6.10 -28.99
C PRO A 197 -11.37 -6.22 -28.68
N LEU A 198 -11.74 -6.83 -27.55
CA LEU A 198 -13.12 -6.96 -27.08
C LEU A 198 -13.75 -5.63 -26.62
N VAL A 199 -12.96 -4.67 -26.13
CA VAL A 199 -13.47 -3.36 -25.65
C VAL A 199 -13.56 -2.34 -26.80
N ARG A 200 -12.73 -2.50 -27.83
CA ARG A 200 -12.71 -1.65 -29.03
C ARG A 200 -14.05 -1.65 -29.77
N GLU A 201 -14.80 -2.75 -29.76
CA GLU A 201 -16.10 -2.83 -30.44
C GLU A 201 -17.26 -2.20 -29.66
N THR A 202 -17.18 -2.15 -28.32
CA THR A 202 -18.26 -1.59 -27.48
C THR A 202 -18.27 -0.07 -27.37
N ASP A 203 -17.12 0.60 -27.54
CA ASP A 203 -17.03 2.06 -27.47
C ASP A 203 -17.39 2.78 -28.80
N LEU A 204 -17.63 2.03 -29.89
CA LEU A 204 -18.08 2.59 -31.17
C LEU A 204 -19.60 2.84 -31.24
N THR A 205 -20.36 2.56 -30.18
CA THR A 205 -21.76 2.98 -30.07
C THR A 205 -21.85 4.40 -29.49
N PRO A 206 -22.44 5.37 -30.21
CA PRO A 206 -22.48 6.75 -29.75
C PRO A 206 -23.54 6.94 -28.65
N GLY A 207 -23.07 7.19 -27.44
CA GLY A 207 -23.86 7.64 -26.29
C GLY A 207 -23.00 7.47 -25.05
N ILE A 208 -22.61 8.49 -24.28
CA ILE A 208 -23.35 9.67 -23.83
C ILE A 208 -22.29 10.77 -23.62
N CYS A 209 -22.00 11.57 -24.64
CA CYS A 209 -21.35 12.88 -24.48
C CYS A 209 -21.50 13.63 -25.80
N GLY A 210 -22.75 13.92 -26.14
CA GLY A 210 -23.07 14.77 -27.26
C GLY A 210 -22.58 16.20 -27.01
N ASN A 211 -21.84 16.69 -28.01
CA ASN A 211 -22.03 18.01 -28.59
C ASN A 211 -21.57 19.22 -27.75
N SER A 212 -20.34 19.70 -27.99
CA SER A 212 -19.96 21.12 -27.83
C SER A 212 -18.58 21.44 -28.42
N TYR A 213 -18.28 21.10 -29.68
CA TYR A 213 -17.21 21.79 -30.44
C TYR A 213 -17.50 21.70 -31.95
N SER A 214 -18.31 22.63 -32.43
CA SER A 214 -18.40 23.01 -33.84
C SER A 214 -18.39 24.54 -33.91
N ALA A 215 -17.66 25.07 -34.89
CA ALA A 215 -17.45 26.48 -35.26
C ALA A 215 -16.41 27.26 -34.42
N HIS A 216 -15.17 27.32 -34.89
CA HIS A 216 -14.68 28.41 -35.74
C HIS A 216 -13.29 28.09 -36.32
#